data_AF-M4R9Z8-F1
#
_entry.id   AF-M4R9Z8-F1
#
_cell.length_a   1.000
_cell.length_b   1.000
_cell.length_c   1.000
_cell.angle_alpha   90.00
_cell.angle_beta   90.00
_cell.angle_gamma   90.00
#
_symmetry.space_group_name_H-M   'P 1'
#
loop_
_entity.id
_entity.type
_entity.pdbx_description
1 polymer ?
#
loop_
_entity_poly.entity_id
_entity_poly.type
_entity_poly.pdbx_seq_one_letter_code
_entity_poly.pdbx_strand_id
1 'polypeptide(L)'
;MSVIVSRLALDHFRSWDHCIIDLPEGVTVIQGANGMGKTNLVEAIEVLSTGSSHRTSSSLPLVQRGYDSATVRANIVDTNVADGEAAGAQPRNIAESANTELASDSSESSSEEQNGKLNSNQDSLQNSSSGHGDAAQPDRNTQNRAPYTTIELTIRAHGANRARIDGGASMYMRDILVRIPSVSFTPEDQRLVSGDPATRRGFINQAGTLLIPGYDEVHQTCAKIARQRAALLKQLGKSSVQDGRYNDRYGQGAPSDADAGQAAAMQPALSGLEIWTGQFIESGVELTRMRKRLIDQLAPLFSQNYDALSGSKQHASLVYLPSFDEVLEDGEPHQLISRHFQRIYPGEVARGQNLIGPHRDDMAMTLDGVPAKEFASNGEMWTMALALKMALAALVERATGNAPMVILDDVFAQLDETRRRQILEFAVRRDQVLITAAAAADVPDLSQYGTHARIVDIAALRRQSDNAQAGQLLTDETVARIKAARQQVDAEGEASA
;
A
#
# COMPACT_ATOMS: atom_id res chain seq x y z
N MET A 1 -3.42 17.23 7.35
CA MET A 1 -4.58 16.40 6.97
C MET A 1 -4.19 14.96 7.20
N SER A 2 -5.14 14.12 7.60
CA SER A 2 -4.87 12.72 7.92
C SER A 2 -6.13 11.88 7.81
N VAL A 3 -5.91 10.60 7.51
CA VAL A 3 -6.93 9.56 7.64
C VAL A 3 -6.62 8.79 8.91
N ILE A 4 -7.51 8.84 9.90
CA ILE A 4 -7.37 8.05 11.13
C ILE A 4 -8.24 6.80 11.06
N VAL A 5 -7.72 5.65 11.52
CA VAL A 5 -8.53 4.46 11.78
C VAL A 5 -9.13 4.63 13.15
N SER A 6 -10.41 4.98 13.24
CA SER A 6 -11.12 5.21 14.51
C SER A 6 -11.50 3.92 15.24
N ARG A 7 -11.72 2.83 14.47
CA ARG A 7 -12.06 1.50 14.97
C ARG A 7 -11.55 0.43 14.03
N LEU A 8 -10.97 -0.63 14.59
CA LEU A 8 -10.61 -1.86 13.88
C LEU A 8 -11.48 -3.01 14.41
N ALA A 9 -11.98 -3.85 13.52
CA ALA A 9 -12.64 -5.11 13.86
C ALA A 9 -12.08 -6.27 13.04
N LEU A 10 -11.87 -7.42 13.68
CA LEU A 10 -11.31 -8.63 13.08
C LEU A 10 -12.27 -9.80 13.28
N ASP A 11 -12.47 -10.61 12.25
CA ASP A 11 -13.10 -11.93 12.32
C ASP A 11 -12.13 -12.97 11.72
N HIS A 12 -11.76 -14.00 12.49
CA HIS A 12 -10.88 -15.11 12.11
C HIS A 12 -9.52 -14.72 11.51
N PHE A 13 -8.96 -13.59 11.96
CA PHE A 13 -7.67 -13.07 11.50
C PHE A 13 -6.54 -13.51 12.45
N ARG A 14 -5.53 -14.21 11.92
CA ARG A 14 -4.35 -14.72 12.65
C ARG A 14 -4.72 -15.55 13.89
N SER A 15 -4.74 -14.91 15.07
CA SER A 15 -5.04 -15.50 16.38
C SER A 15 -6.21 -14.83 17.09
N TRP A 16 -7.04 -14.10 16.33
CA TRP A 16 -8.25 -13.44 16.79
C TRP A 16 -9.46 -14.10 16.14
N ASP A 17 -10.26 -14.79 16.94
CA ASP A 17 -11.58 -15.29 16.55
C ASP A 17 -12.50 -14.11 16.22
N HIS A 18 -12.69 -13.22 17.20
CA HIS A 18 -13.28 -11.90 17.00
C HIS A 18 -12.53 -10.86 17.84
N CYS A 19 -12.46 -9.63 17.35
CA CYS A 19 -11.93 -8.48 18.07
C CYS A 19 -12.62 -7.20 17.58
N ILE A 20 -12.93 -6.28 18.48
CA ILE A 20 -13.30 -4.89 18.15
C ILE A 20 -12.49 -3.97 19.07
N ILE A 21 -11.78 -3.01 18.50
CA ILE A 21 -10.91 -2.09 19.23
C ILE A 21 -11.10 -0.65 18.71
N ASP A 22 -11.34 0.28 19.63
CA ASP A 22 -11.39 1.71 19.35
C ASP A 22 -9.98 2.32 19.45
N LEU A 23 -9.58 3.00 18.38
CA LEU A 23 -8.26 3.57 18.15
C LEU A 23 -8.46 5.08 17.89
N PRO A 24 -8.38 5.95 18.91
CA PRO A 24 -8.52 7.38 18.71
C PRO A 24 -7.30 7.96 17.98
N GLU A 25 -7.39 9.25 17.67
CA GLU A 25 -6.26 10.11 17.33
C GLU A 25 -5.21 10.13 18.46
N GLY A 26 -3.97 10.50 18.12
CA GLY A 26 -2.82 10.51 19.01
C GLY A 26 -2.15 9.14 19.17
N VAL A 27 -1.51 8.92 20.31
CA VAL A 27 -0.72 7.72 20.59
C VAL A 27 -1.55 6.67 21.32
N THR A 28 -1.63 5.46 20.76
CA THR A 28 -2.20 4.28 21.42
C THR A 28 -1.13 3.21 21.65
N VAL A 29 -0.90 2.83 22.91
CA VAL A 29 0.01 1.76 23.31
C VAL A 29 -0.79 0.49 23.57
N ILE A 30 -0.57 -0.51 22.73
CA ILE A 30 -1.14 -1.86 22.78
C ILE A 30 -0.18 -2.76 23.57
N GLN A 31 -0.50 -3.01 24.83
CA GLN A 31 0.33 -3.82 25.74
C GLN A 31 -0.22 -5.23 25.96
N GLY A 32 0.66 -6.15 26.37
CA GLY A 32 0.32 -7.52 26.72
C GLY A 32 1.48 -8.48 26.46
N ALA A 33 1.40 -9.69 27.02
CA ALA A 33 2.47 -10.68 26.89
C ALA A 33 2.75 -11.09 25.42
N ASN A 34 3.94 -11.63 25.18
CA ASN A 34 4.31 -12.12 23.85
C ASN A 34 3.43 -13.31 23.43
N GLY A 35 3.10 -13.36 22.14
CA GLY A 35 2.14 -14.33 21.59
C GLY A 35 0.65 -13.97 21.74
N MET A 36 0.27 -12.96 22.54
CA MET A 36 -1.16 -12.59 22.72
C MET A 36 -1.83 -11.95 21.49
N GLY A 37 -1.08 -11.65 20.43
CA GLY A 37 -1.61 -11.14 19.16
C GLY A 37 -1.56 -9.62 18.98
N LYS A 38 -0.71 -8.89 19.74
CA LYS A 38 -0.47 -7.44 19.56
C LYS A 38 -0.13 -7.09 18.11
N THR A 39 0.96 -7.68 17.59
CA THR A 39 1.42 -7.57 16.20
C THR A 39 0.31 -7.90 15.20
N ASN A 40 -0.58 -8.85 15.52
CA ASN A 40 -1.66 -9.23 14.60
C ASN A 40 -2.72 -8.12 14.44
N LEU A 41 -2.89 -7.21 15.41
CA LEU A 41 -3.79 -6.06 15.26
C LEU A 41 -3.20 -5.02 14.29
N VAL A 42 -1.93 -4.66 14.49
CA VAL A 42 -1.26 -3.67 13.63
C VAL A 42 -0.95 -4.22 12.24
N GLU A 43 -0.66 -5.51 12.12
CA GLU A 43 -0.55 -6.22 10.84
C GLU A 43 -1.85 -6.18 10.04
N ALA A 44 -3.02 -6.23 10.68
CA ALA A 44 -4.30 -6.13 9.98
C ALA A 44 -4.49 -4.76 9.32
N ILE A 45 -4.01 -3.68 9.96
CA ILE A 45 -4.01 -2.31 9.41
C ILE A 45 -3.00 -2.20 8.25
N GLU A 46 -1.80 -2.77 8.40
CA GLU A 46 -0.80 -2.80 7.31
C GLU A 46 -1.30 -3.54 6.06
N VAL A 47 -2.09 -4.61 6.24
CA VAL A 47 -2.71 -5.36 5.15
C VAL A 47 -3.82 -4.54 4.48
N LEU A 48 -4.60 -3.73 5.21
CA LEU A 48 -5.54 -2.78 4.61
C LEU A 48 -4.84 -1.66 3.83
N SER A 49 -3.70 -1.19 4.35
CA SER A 49 -2.87 -0.12 3.78
C SER A 49 -2.20 -0.53 2.47
N THR A 50 -1.48 -1.66 2.47
CA THR A 50 -0.56 -2.08 1.39
C THR A 50 -1.00 -3.35 0.65
N GLY A 51 -2.04 -4.05 1.12
CA GLY A 51 -2.45 -5.35 0.58
C GLY A 51 -1.50 -6.51 0.95
N SER A 52 -0.49 -6.25 1.78
CA SER A 52 0.59 -7.18 2.11
C SER A 52 0.89 -7.18 3.61
N SER A 53 1.65 -8.19 4.06
CA SER A 53 2.19 -8.27 5.41
C SER A 53 3.71 -8.39 5.34
N HIS A 54 4.43 -7.62 6.16
CA HIS A 54 5.88 -7.76 6.32
C HIS A 54 6.28 -9.17 6.82
N ARG A 55 5.37 -9.89 7.51
CA ARG A 55 5.62 -11.21 8.13
C ARG A 55 5.32 -12.39 7.22
N THR A 56 4.57 -12.20 6.13
CA THR A 56 4.22 -13.30 5.22
C THR A 56 3.91 -12.87 3.79
N SER A 57 4.45 -13.63 2.84
CA SER A 57 4.28 -13.44 1.40
C SER A 57 2.99 -14.06 0.82
N SER A 58 2.05 -14.51 1.66
CA SER A 58 0.82 -15.17 1.21
C SER A 58 -0.35 -14.92 2.17
N SER A 59 -1.59 -15.03 1.67
CA SER A 59 -2.79 -14.79 2.48
C SER A 59 -3.15 -15.92 3.45
N LEU A 60 -2.77 -17.17 3.17
CA LEU A 60 -3.13 -18.32 3.99
C LEU A 60 -2.72 -18.17 5.47
N PRO A 61 -1.49 -17.73 5.83
CA PRO A 61 -1.12 -17.54 7.23
C PRO A 61 -1.84 -16.39 7.93
N LEU A 62 -2.47 -15.46 7.20
CA LEU A 62 -3.29 -14.37 7.78
C LEU A 62 -4.66 -14.87 8.25
N VAL A 63 -5.14 -15.99 7.70
CA VAL A 63 -6.39 -16.62 8.10
C VAL A 63 -6.16 -17.56 9.29
N GLN A 64 -7.07 -17.53 10.26
CA GLN A 64 -7.04 -18.42 11.41
C GLN A 64 -7.14 -19.89 10.95
N ARG A 65 -6.37 -20.78 11.59
CA ARG A 65 -6.39 -22.22 11.26
C ARG A 65 -7.79 -22.80 11.41
N GLY A 66 -8.24 -23.53 10.38
CA GLY A 66 -9.57 -24.13 10.32
C GLY A 66 -10.62 -23.30 9.59
N TYR A 67 -10.30 -22.07 9.17
CA TYR A 67 -11.20 -21.19 8.42
C TYR A 67 -10.71 -20.96 6.99
N ASP A 68 -11.65 -20.81 6.05
CA ASP A 68 -11.37 -20.51 4.63
C ASP A 68 -11.16 -19.02 4.35
N SER A 69 -11.53 -18.15 5.29
CA SER A 69 -11.37 -16.69 5.17
C SER A 69 -11.32 -15.97 6.51
N ALA A 70 -10.60 -14.86 6.54
CA ALA A 70 -10.63 -13.85 7.59
C ALA A 70 -11.31 -12.57 7.07
N THR A 71 -11.89 -11.77 7.97
CA THR A 71 -12.36 -10.41 7.65
C THR A 71 -11.65 -9.39 8.52
N VAL A 72 -11.17 -8.31 7.90
CA VAL A 72 -10.65 -7.12 8.56
C VAL A 72 -11.56 -5.94 8.20
N ARG A 73 -12.07 -5.22 9.19
CA ARG A 73 -12.85 -3.99 8.98
C ARG A 73 -12.18 -2.82 9.70
N ALA A 74 -12.08 -1.68 9.03
CA ALA A 74 -11.64 -0.43 9.63
C ALA A 74 -12.67 0.66 9.35
N ASN A 75 -13.05 1.41 10.39
CA ASN A 75 -13.74 2.68 10.23
C ASN A 75 -12.68 3.76 10.13
N ILE A 76 -12.70 4.51 9.03
CA ILE A 76 -11.77 5.60 8.77
C ILE A 76 -12.49 6.94 8.89
N VAL A 77 -11.82 7.93 9.46
CA VAL A 77 -12.31 9.31 9.57
C VAL A 77 -11.28 10.22 8.91
N ASP A 78 -11.72 11.08 7.99
CA ASP A 78 -10.92 12.17 7.46
C ASP A 78 -10.96 13.34 8.46
N THR A 79 -9.81 13.77 8.97
CA THR A 79 -9.71 14.93 9.88
C THR A 79 -10.11 16.26 9.24
N ASN A 80 -10.41 16.27 7.93
CA ASN A 80 -10.94 17.41 7.18
C ASN A 80 -12.45 17.67 7.41
N VAL A 81 -13.25 16.67 7.79
CA VAL A 81 -14.73 16.80 7.75
C VAL A 81 -15.32 17.33 9.05
N ALA A 82 -14.70 17.02 10.20
CA ALA A 82 -15.22 17.36 11.52
C ALA A 82 -15.29 18.88 11.80
N ASP A 83 -14.31 19.65 11.31
CA ASP A 83 -14.23 21.11 11.55
C ASP A 83 -15.13 21.93 10.60
N GLY A 84 -15.64 21.32 9.51
CA GLY A 84 -16.45 22.01 8.50
C GLY A 84 -17.92 22.21 8.90
N GLU A 85 -18.49 21.30 9.69
CA GLU A 85 -19.93 21.32 10.05
C GLU A 85 -20.20 21.97 11.44
N ALA A 86 -19.18 22.09 12.30
CA ALA A 86 -19.33 22.63 13.65
C ALA A 86 -19.48 24.16 13.72
N ALA A 87 -19.13 24.90 12.66
CA ALA A 87 -19.16 26.38 12.63
C ALA A 87 -20.52 26.98 12.24
N GLY A 88 -21.54 26.14 11.97
CA GLY A 88 -22.78 26.53 11.29
C GLY A 88 -23.98 26.94 12.16
N ALA A 89 -23.83 27.31 13.44
CA ALA A 89 -24.99 27.57 14.32
C ALA A 89 -24.79 28.63 15.43
N GLN A 90 -24.83 29.93 15.08
CA GLN A 90 -25.30 30.97 16.00
C GLN A 90 -26.22 31.98 15.26
N PRO A 91 -27.31 32.47 15.89
CA PRO A 91 -28.28 33.35 15.25
C PRO A 91 -27.85 34.82 15.20
N ARG A 92 -28.39 35.54 14.22
CA ARG A 92 -28.12 36.96 13.89
C ARG A 92 -28.35 37.93 15.06
N ASN A 93 -27.65 39.06 15.03
CA ASN A 93 -28.27 40.36 15.29
C ASN A 93 -27.62 41.50 14.48
N ILE A 94 -28.35 42.61 14.31
CA ILE A 94 -28.13 43.65 13.29
C ILE A 94 -27.77 45.01 13.92
N ALA A 95 -26.77 45.71 13.37
CA ALA A 95 -26.63 47.19 13.25
C ALA A 95 -25.30 47.47 12.51
N GLU A 96 -25.28 48.00 11.29
CA GLU A 96 -25.25 49.44 10.96
C GLU A 96 -24.19 50.28 11.72
N SER A 97 -23.10 50.69 11.02
CA SER A 97 -22.73 52.11 10.83
C SER A 97 -21.32 52.34 10.22
N ALA A 98 -21.26 53.35 9.35
CA ALA A 98 -20.15 54.27 9.07
C ALA A 98 -18.88 53.81 8.26
N ASN A 99 -18.67 54.54 7.16
CA ASN A 99 -17.41 54.74 6.43
C ASN A 99 -16.26 55.25 7.33
N THR A 100 -15.00 55.16 6.86
CA THR A 100 -14.11 56.32 6.55
C THR A 100 -12.75 55.85 5.97
N GLU A 101 -12.53 56.20 4.70
CA GLU A 101 -11.29 56.67 4.02
C GLU A 101 -9.87 56.03 4.17
N LEU A 102 -9.08 56.30 3.10
CA LEU A 102 -7.61 56.50 3.00
C LEU A 102 -6.69 55.37 2.47
N ALA A 103 -6.51 55.38 1.13
CA ALA A 103 -5.21 55.40 0.43
C ALA A 103 -5.50 55.65 -1.08
N SER A 104 -5.37 56.88 -1.62
CA SER A 104 -4.13 57.46 -2.20
C SER A 104 -3.36 56.46 -3.09
N ASP A 105 -3.48 56.56 -4.41
CA ASP A 105 -2.61 57.34 -5.32
C ASP A 105 -1.33 56.53 -5.69
N SER A 106 -0.85 56.43 -6.94
CA SER A 106 -1.09 57.26 -8.13
C SER A 106 -0.84 56.48 -9.45
N SER A 107 -1.29 57.09 -10.57
CA SER A 107 -0.65 57.10 -11.91
C SER A 107 -0.36 55.76 -12.61
N GLU A 108 -1.08 55.37 -13.68
CA GLU A 108 -0.99 55.81 -15.09
C GLU A 108 -0.26 54.75 -15.97
N SER A 109 -0.59 54.52 -17.25
CA SER A 109 -1.64 55.10 -18.11
C SER A 109 -1.97 54.21 -19.33
N SER A 110 -3.19 54.40 -19.88
CA SER A 110 -3.58 54.42 -21.31
C SER A 110 -2.96 53.42 -22.31
N SER A 111 -3.74 52.50 -22.92
CA SER A 111 -4.65 52.68 -24.10
C SER A 111 -3.98 52.12 -25.37
N GLU A 112 -4.64 51.72 -26.46
CA GLU A 112 -6.06 51.70 -26.93
C GLU A 112 -6.42 50.24 -27.34
N GLU A 113 -7.66 49.74 -27.32
CA GLU A 113 -8.77 50.00 -28.29
C GLU A 113 -8.38 49.79 -29.78
N GLN A 114 -9.19 49.35 -30.74
CA GLN A 114 -10.62 48.98 -30.88
C GLN A 114 -10.69 48.06 -32.15
N ASN A 115 -11.74 47.33 -32.58
CA ASN A 115 -13.13 46.99 -32.21
C ASN A 115 -13.43 45.65 -32.97
N GLY A 116 -14.58 44.94 -32.93
CA GLY A 116 -15.89 45.17 -32.34
C GLY A 116 -17.00 44.39 -33.09
N LYS A 117 -18.25 44.59 -32.64
CA LYS A 117 -19.55 44.18 -33.24
C LYS A 117 -20.07 42.75 -32.95
N LEU A 118 -21.39 42.52 -32.79
CA LEU A 118 -22.50 43.30 -32.18
C LEU A 118 -23.79 42.44 -32.22
N ASN A 119 -24.84 42.90 -31.51
CA ASN A 119 -26.23 42.41 -31.44
C ASN A 119 -26.44 41.09 -30.67
N SER A 120 -27.29 40.94 -29.65
CA SER A 120 -28.56 41.57 -29.21
C SER A 120 -29.82 41.06 -29.90
N ASN A 121 -30.78 40.56 -29.10
CA ASN A 121 -32.22 40.80 -29.25
C ASN A 121 -32.96 40.45 -27.94
N GLN A 122 -33.99 41.22 -27.62
CA GLN A 122 -34.90 41.04 -26.47
C GLN A 122 -36.32 40.65 -26.96
N ASP A 123 -37.13 40.17 -26.02
CA ASP A 123 -38.61 40.23 -26.01
C ASP A 123 -39.38 39.40 -27.07
N SER A 124 -40.59 38.85 -26.81
CA SER A 124 -41.52 39.08 -25.69
C SER A 124 -42.58 37.97 -25.48
N LEU A 125 -43.04 37.85 -24.23
CA LEU A 125 -44.42 37.64 -23.74
C LEU A 125 -45.28 36.37 -24.08
N GLN A 126 -45.79 35.82 -22.96
CA GLN A 126 -47.13 35.23 -22.74
C GLN A 126 -47.52 33.89 -23.41
N ASN A 127 -47.72 32.85 -22.56
CA ASN A 127 -49.10 32.38 -22.32
C ASN A 127 -49.31 31.75 -20.93
N SER A 128 -50.58 31.56 -20.56
CA SER A 128 -51.08 31.43 -19.18
C SER A 128 -51.14 30.01 -18.58
N SER A 129 -50.79 29.95 -17.29
CA SER A 129 -51.35 29.10 -16.22
C SER A 129 -52.29 27.91 -16.54
N SER A 130 -51.94 26.74 -16.00
CA SER A 130 -52.87 25.94 -15.20
C SER A 130 -52.11 25.19 -14.10
N GLY A 131 -52.43 25.51 -12.84
CA GLY A 131 -51.87 24.79 -11.70
C GLY A 131 -52.77 23.61 -11.32
N HIS A 132 -52.16 22.45 -11.07
CA HIS A 132 -52.65 21.48 -10.09
C HIS A 132 -51.43 21.06 -9.27
N GLY A 133 -51.52 21.23 -7.95
CA GLY A 133 -50.41 20.91 -7.06
C GLY A 133 -50.29 19.41 -6.90
N ASP A 134 -49.07 18.90 -7.01
CA ASP A 134 -48.69 17.65 -6.37
C ASP A 134 -47.77 18.00 -5.20
N ALA A 135 -48.07 17.46 -4.02
CA ALA A 135 -47.33 17.80 -2.82
C ALA A 135 -46.00 17.05 -2.86
N ALA A 136 -44.91 17.79 -3.11
CA ALA A 136 -43.55 17.23 -3.10
C ALA A 136 -43.31 16.49 -1.79
N GLN A 137 -43.32 15.16 -1.85
CA GLN A 137 -42.95 14.31 -0.74
C GLN A 137 -41.49 14.62 -0.39
N PRO A 138 -41.13 14.84 0.89
CA PRO A 138 -39.75 15.13 1.24
C PRO A 138 -38.89 13.92 0.89
N ASP A 139 -37.81 14.17 0.15
CA ASP A 139 -36.82 13.18 -0.24
C ASP A 139 -36.35 12.39 0.98
N ARG A 140 -36.66 11.09 1.04
CA ARG A 140 -36.38 10.24 2.20
C ARG A 140 -34.90 9.89 2.38
N ASN A 141 -34.02 10.46 1.56
CA ASN A 141 -32.64 10.02 1.38
C ASN A 141 -31.58 10.88 2.08
N THR A 142 -31.98 11.86 2.91
CA THR A 142 -31.09 12.50 3.89
C THR A 142 -30.88 11.62 5.14
N GLN A 143 -30.63 10.33 4.94
CA GLN A 143 -30.24 9.42 6.01
C GLN A 143 -28.77 9.69 6.41
N ASN A 144 -28.61 10.57 7.40
CA ASN A 144 -27.54 10.61 8.39
C ASN A 144 -26.34 9.68 8.10
N ARG A 145 -25.46 10.08 7.17
CA ARG A 145 -24.27 9.29 6.84
C ARG A 145 -23.39 9.23 8.08
N ALA A 146 -22.93 8.04 8.44
CA ALA A 146 -22.04 7.89 9.58
C ALA A 146 -20.78 8.76 9.40
N PRO A 147 -20.20 9.35 10.47
CA PRO A 147 -19.05 10.27 10.38
C PRO A 147 -17.73 9.53 10.08
N TYR A 148 -17.81 8.35 9.48
CA TYR A 148 -16.70 7.48 9.10
C TYR A 148 -17.07 6.74 7.80
N THR A 149 -16.05 6.39 7.03
CA THR A 149 -16.17 5.40 5.94
C THR A 149 -15.74 4.03 6.48
N THR A 150 -16.49 2.96 6.22
CA THR A 150 -16.08 1.60 6.60
C THR A 150 -15.41 0.90 5.44
N ILE A 151 -14.16 0.49 5.61
CA ILE A 151 -13.44 -0.39 4.68
C ILE A 151 -13.49 -1.83 5.23
N GLU A 152 -14.03 -2.76 4.46
CA GLU A 152 -14.01 -4.20 4.75
C GLU A 152 -13.10 -4.92 3.75
N LEU A 153 -12.21 -5.79 4.24
CA LEU A 153 -11.38 -6.69 3.46
C LEU A 153 -11.64 -8.14 3.90
N THR A 154 -12.17 -8.95 2.98
CA THR A 154 -12.21 -10.41 3.10
C THR A 154 -10.94 -11.01 2.51
N ILE A 155 -10.10 -11.56 3.38
CA ILE A 155 -8.87 -12.29 3.03
C ILE A 155 -9.23 -13.76 2.92
N ARG A 156 -8.93 -14.40 1.79
CA ARG A 156 -9.20 -15.83 1.60
C ARG A 156 -7.94 -16.66 1.80
N ALA A 157 -8.10 -17.84 2.40
CA ALA A 157 -7.07 -18.86 2.47
C ALA A 157 -6.67 -19.31 1.05
N HIS A 158 -7.66 -19.40 0.16
CA HIS A 158 -7.51 -19.76 -1.25
C HIS A 158 -8.34 -18.86 -2.17
N GLY A 159 -7.77 -18.48 -3.32
CA GLY A 159 -8.42 -17.58 -4.29
C GLY A 159 -8.13 -16.11 -4.06
N ALA A 160 -8.94 -15.23 -4.65
CA ALA A 160 -8.74 -13.78 -4.62
C ALA A 160 -9.39 -13.12 -3.39
N ASN A 161 -8.64 -12.22 -2.74
CA ASN A 161 -9.15 -11.33 -1.69
C ASN A 161 -10.14 -10.32 -2.29
N ARG A 162 -11.15 -9.95 -1.50
CA ARG A 162 -12.26 -9.07 -1.90
C ARG A 162 -12.46 -7.99 -0.87
N ALA A 163 -12.82 -6.79 -1.33
CA ALA A 163 -13.08 -5.66 -0.46
C ALA A 163 -14.48 -5.08 -0.66
N ARG A 164 -14.92 -4.22 0.27
CA ARG A 164 -16.11 -3.37 0.20
C ARG A 164 -15.82 -2.04 0.89
N ILE A 165 -16.56 -1.01 0.48
CA ILE A 165 -16.63 0.30 1.13
C ILE A 165 -18.09 0.53 1.52
N ASP A 166 -18.34 0.97 2.76
CA ASP A 166 -19.67 1.25 3.33
C ASP A 166 -20.69 0.11 3.14
N GLY A 167 -20.21 -1.15 3.12
CA GLY A 167 -21.03 -2.34 2.89
C GLY A 167 -21.51 -2.58 1.45
N GLY A 168 -21.09 -1.73 0.50
CA GLY A 168 -21.51 -1.77 -0.90
C GLY A 168 -20.96 -2.92 -1.73
N ALA A 169 -20.94 -2.73 -3.06
CA ALA A 169 -20.56 -3.76 -4.03
C ALA A 169 -19.17 -4.36 -3.78
N SER A 170 -19.02 -5.67 -4.04
CA SER A 170 -17.74 -6.36 -3.82
C SER A 170 -16.73 -6.01 -4.91
N MET A 171 -15.61 -5.43 -4.49
CA MET A 171 -14.49 -5.00 -5.33
C MET A 171 -13.23 -5.85 -5.07
N TYR A 172 -12.14 -5.61 -5.79
CA TYR A 172 -10.85 -6.26 -5.53
C TYR A 172 -10.13 -5.54 -4.39
N MET A 173 -9.22 -6.26 -3.72
CA MET A 173 -8.39 -5.67 -2.64
C MET A 173 -7.60 -4.44 -3.11
N ARG A 174 -7.11 -4.42 -4.36
CA ARG A 174 -6.39 -3.28 -4.94
C ARG A 174 -7.20 -1.97 -4.96
N ASP A 175 -8.53 -2.06 -5.02
CA ASP A 175 -9.44 -0.92 -5.17
C ASP A 175 -9.64 -0.14 -3.83
N ILE A 176 -9.14 -0.68 -2.71
CA ILE A 176 -9.15 -0.04 -1.38
C ILE A 176 -7.76 0.35 -0.85
N LEU A 177 -6.67 0.00 -1.56
CA LEU A 177 -5.31 0.31 -1.10
C LEU A 177 -5.07 1.83 -1.05
N VAL A 178 -4.06 2.25 -0.29
CA VAL A 178 -3.68 3.67 -0.09
C VAL A 178 -4.73 4.51 0.66
N ARG A 179 -5.98 4.04 0.83
CA ARG A 179 -7.01 4.72 1.64
C ARG A 179 -6.66 4.83 3.12
N ILE A 180 -5.80 3.96 3.63
CA ILE A 180 -5.25 4.00 4.99
C ILE A 180 -3.73 4.04 4.84
N PRO A 181 -3.12 5.20 4.56
CA PRO A 181 -1.67 5.28 4.41
C PRO A 181 -1.00 4.99 5.76
N SER A 182 -0.17 3.95 5.83
CA SER A 182 0.52 3.57 7.07
C SER A 182 1.99 3.18 6.83
N VAL A 183 2.85 3.46 7.81
CA VAL A 183 4.25 3.04 7.79
C VAL A 183 4.58 2.34 9.11
N SER A 184 4.78 1.01 9.04
CA SER A 184 5.16 0.16 10.17
C SER A 184 6.66 0.12 10.34
N PHE A 185 7.17 0.48 11.52
CA PHE A 185 8.54 0.26 11.97
C PHE A 185 8.56 -1.04 12.77
N THR A 186 9.48 -1.94 12.44
CA THR A 186 9.55 -3.30 12.99
C THR A 186 11.01 -3.68 13.28
N PRO A 187 11.27 -4.70 14.12
CA PRO A 187 12.64 -5.13 14.37
C PRO A 187 13.29 -5.84 13.17
N GLU A 188 12.48 -6.29 12.21
CA GLU A 188 12.98 -6.85 10.96
C GLU A 188 13.49 -5.78 9.97
N ASP A 189 13.21 -4.48 10.20
CA ASP A 189 13.66 -3.41 9.29
C ASP A 189 15.19 -3.31 9.17
N GLN A 190 15.97 -3.79 10.15
CA GLN A 190 17.44 -3.90 10.01
C GLN A 190 17.84 -4.79 8.82
N ARG A 191 17.00 -5.77 8.45
CA ARG A 191 17.20 -6.64 7.27
C ARG A 191 17.03 -5.91 5.94
N LEU A 192 16.51 -4.68 5.92
CA LEU A 192 16.56 -3.83 4.72
C LEU A 192 18.02 -3.55 4.33
N VAL A 193 18.95 -3.51 5.29
CA VAL A 193 20.39 -3.32 5.05
C VAL A 193 21.13 -4.67 5.00
N SER A 194 21.04 -5.47 6.07
CA SER A 194 21.82 -6.71 6.22
C SER A 194 21.29 -7.89 5.39
N GLY A 195 20.01 -7.84 5.03
CA GLY A 195 19.29 -8.97 4.47
C GLY A 195 19.54 -9.26 2.99
N ASP A 196 18.73 -10.18 2.49
CA ASP A 196 18.73 -10.61 1.10
C ASP A 196 17.92 -9.65 0.19
N PRO A 197 18.14 -9.70 -1.14
CA PRO A 197 17.43 -8.84 -2.08
C PRO A 197 15.90 -9.00 -2.08
N ALA A 198 15.34 -10.13 -1.61
CA ALA A 198 13.88 -10.30 -1.58
C ALA A 198 13.24 -9.46 -0.47
N THR A 199 13.91 -9.28 0.68
CA THR A 199 13.47 -8.33 1.74
C THR A 199 13.39 -6.90 1.18
N ARG A 200 14.44 -6.45 0.48
CA ARG A 200 14.45 -5.11 -0.14
C ARG A 200 13.41 -4.96 -1.24
N ARG A 201 13.23 -5.94 -2.13
CA ARG A 201 12.12 -5.94 -3.12
C ARG A 201 10.74 -5.92 -2.45
N GLY A 202 10.58 -6.53 -1.28
CA GLY A 202 9.36 -6.44 -0.47
C GLY A 202 9.05 -5.00 -0.07
N PHE A 203 10.02 -4.30 0.50
CA PHE A 203 9.91 -2.87 0.83
C PHE A 203 9.62 -2.02 -0.41
N ILE A 204 10.36 -2.22 -1.51
CA ILE A 204 10.14 -1.50 -2.78
C ILE A 204 8.71 -1.71 -3.29
N ASN A 205 8.17 -2.92 -3.18
CA ASN A 205 6.81 -3.21 -3.57
C ASN A 205 5.77 -2.51 -2.68
N GLN A 206 5.94 -2.54 -1.36
CA GLN A 206 5.05 -1.85 -0.41
C GLN A 206 5.05 -0.33 -0.64
N ALA A 207 6.23 0.26 -0.75
CA ALA A 207 6.40 1.69 -1.04
C ALA A 207 5.84 2.06 -2.42
N GLY A 208 6.04 1.21 -3.44
CA GLY A 208 5.47 1.39 -4.78
C GLY A 208 3.95 1.39 -4.77
N THR A 209 3.32 0.45 -4.06
CA THR A 209 1.86 0.40 -3.88
C THR A 209 1.30 1.65 -3.19
N LEU A 210 2.02 2.23 -2.23
CA LEU A 210 1.59 3.44 -1.53
C LEU A 210 1.77 4.74 -2.33
N LEU A 211 2.75 4.78 -3.24
CA LEU A 211 3.23 6.03 -3.85
C LEU A 211 2.99 6.15 -5.37
N ILE A 212 2.88 5.03 -6.08
CA ILE A 212 2.81 5.02 -7.54
C ILE A 212 1.49 4.39 -7.98
N PRO A 213 0.55 5.18 -8.55
CA PRO A 213 -0.69 4.67 -9.13
C PRO A 213 -0.42 3.54 -10.14
N GLY A 214 -1.20 2.47 -10.08
CA GLY A 214 -1.06 1.29 -10.95
C GLY A 214 0.10 0.34 -10.62
N TYR A 215 0.97 0.65 -9.65
CA TYR A 215 2.14 -0.18 -9.33
C TYR A 215 1.81 -1.64 -9.03
N ASP A 216 0.79 -1.89 -8.19
CA ASP A 216 0.36 -3.25 -7.84
C ASP A 216 -0.15 -4.03 -9.06
N GLU A 217 -0.82 -3.38 -10.01
CA GLU A 217 -1.31 -4.01 -11.24
C GLU A 217 -0.16 -4.41 -12.17
N VAL A 218 0.81 -3.51 -12.39
CA VAL A 218 2.02 -3.80 -13.18
C VAL A 218 2.85 -4.91 -12.51
N HIS A 219 3.03 -4.83 -11.19
CA HIS A 219 3.74 -5.84 -10.40
C HIS A 219 3.08 -7.22 -10.48
N GLN A 220 1.76 -7.32 -10.30
CA GLN A 220 1.01 -8.58 -10.42
C GLN A 220 1.03 -9.13 -11.84
N THR A 221 0.94 -8.26 -12.85
CA THR A 221 1.00 -8.63 -14.28
C THR A 221 2.37 -9.19 -14.64
N CYS A 222 3.45 -8.49 -14.31
CA CYS A 222 4.83 -8.95 -14.48
C CYS A 222 5.06 -10.30 -13.74
N ALA A 223 4.57 -10.45 -12.50
CA ALA A 223 4.67 -11.70 -11.73
C ALA A 223 3.82 -12.86 -12.29
N LYS A 224 2.72 -12.56 -12.99
CA LYS A 224 1.91 -13.56 -13.72
C LYS A 224 2.65 -14.02 -14.99
N ILE A 225 3.14 -13.07 -15.80
CA ILE A 225 3.92 -13.33 -17.02
C ILE A 225 5.18 -14.13 -16.70
N ALA A 226 5.95 -13.72 -15.69
CA ALA A 226 7.15 -14.43 -15.24
C ALA A 226 6.88 -15.90 -14.88
N ARG A 227 5.73 -16.21 -14.24
CA ARG A 227 5.33 -17.58 -13.92
C ARG A 227 4.98 -18.41 -15.16
N GLN A 228 4.27 -17.83 -16.12
CA GLN A 228 3.94 -18.51 -17.40
C GLN A 228 5.22 -18.82 -18.19
N ARG A 229 6.13 -17.83 -18.31
CA ARG A 229 7.44 -18.01 -18.94
C ARG A 229 8.26 -19.11 -18.26
N ALA A 230 8.33 -19.11 -16.93
CA ALA A 230 9.06 -20.14 -16.17
C ALA A 230 8.45 -21.54 -16.30
N ALA A 231 7.13 -21.66 -16.50
CA ALA A 231 6.48 -22.95 -16.77
C ALA A 231 6.92 -23.53 -18.13
N LEU A 232 6.98 -22.71 -19.17
CA LEU A 232 7.49 -23.12 -20.49
C LEU A 232 8.97 -23.50 -20.46
N LEU A 233 9.82 -22.73 -19.76
CA LEU A 233 11.22 -23.09 -19.56
C LEU A 233 11.38 -24.48 -18.90
N LYS A 234 10.54 -24.81 -17.90
CA LYS A 234 10.52 -26.14 -17.26
C LYS A 234 10.04 -27.25 -18.20
N GLN A 235 9.10 -26.96 -19.10
CA GLN A 235 8.65 -27.91 -20.10
C GLN A 235 9.77 -28.23 -21.08
N LEU A 236 10.40 -27.21 -21.67
CA LEU A 236 11.53 -27.34 -22.60
C LEU A 236 12.73 -28.05 -21.94
N GLY A 237 13.04 -27.74 -20.68
CA GLY A 237 14.14 -28.36 -19.94
C GLY A 237 13.90 -29.82 -19.56
N LYS A 238 12.65 -30.28 -19.44
CA LYS A 238 12.33 -31.70 -19.26
C LYS A 238 12.53 -32.49 -20.55
N SER A 239 12.07 -31.95 -21.68
CA SER A 239 12.24 -32.59 -22.99
C SER A 239 13.72 -32.78 -23.35
N SER A 240 14.57 -31.76 -23.14
CA SER A 240 16.01 -31.88 -23.46
C SER A 240 16.76 -32.90 -22.59
N VAL A 241 16.33 -33.13 -21.35
CA VAL A 241 16.89 -34.16 -20.45
C VAL A 241 16.40 -35.56 -20.83
N GLN A 242 15.14 -35.70 -21.24
CA GLN A 242 14.56 -36.99 -21.63
C GLN A 242 15.19 -37.54 -22.93
N ASP A 243 15.67 -36.65 -23.81
CA ASP A 243 16.33 -36.99 -25.07
C ASP A 243 17.86 -37.23 -24.93
N GLY A 244 18.39 -37.30 -23.71
CA GLY A 244 19.79 -37.70 -23.44
C GLY A 244 20.87 -36.70 -23.88
N ARG A 245 20.50 -35.51 -24.38
CA ARG A 245 21.43 -34.50 -24.94
C ARG A 245 22.17 -33.69 -23.87
N TYR A 246 22.90 -34.40 -23.00
CA TYR A 246 23.84 -33.82 -22.03
C TYR A 246 25.29 -34.26 -22.22
N ASN A 247 25.65 -34.76 -23.42
CA ASN A 247 26.98 -34.66 -24.02
C ASN A 247 26.87 -35.06 -25.50
N ASP A 248 27.18 -34.12 -26.40
CA ASP A 248 27.96 -34.34 -27.62
C ASP A 248 27.97 -33.06 -28.46
N ARG A 249 28.97 -32.21 -28.22
CA ARG A 249 29.17 -30.96 -28.96
C ARG A 249 30.01 -31.12 -30.23
N TYR A 250 30.25 -32.37 -30.65
CA TYR A 250 31.04 -32.76 -31.81
C TYR A 250 30.42 -33.97 -32.54
N GLY A 251 29.17 -33.84 -32.98
CA GLY A 251 28.49 -34.81 -33.83
C GLY A 251 28.14 -34.24 -35.20
N GLN A 252 28.98 -34.48 -36.21
CA GLN A 252 28.62 -34.23 -37.62
C GLN A 252 27.69 -35.36 -38.10
N GLY A 253 26.39 -35.20 -37.85
CA GLY A 253 25.34 -36.05 -38.41
C GLY A 253 24.22 -35.16 -38.98
N ALA A 254 23.69 -35.52 -40.14
CA ALA A 254 22.48 -34.88 -40.64
C ALA A 254 21.30 -35.19 -39.70
N PRO A 255 20.38 -34.24 -39.46
CA PRO A 255 19.20 -34.50 -38.64
C PRO A 255 18.37 -35.63 -39.24
N SER A 256 17.95 -36.57 -38.40
CA SER A 256 17.10 -37.69 -38.80
C SER A 256 15.62 -37.28 -38.90
N ASP A 257 14.78 -38.10 -39.53
CA ASP A 257 13.33 -37.85 -39.57
C ASP A 257 12.70 -37.82 -38.16
N ALA A 258 13.31 -38.52 -37.19
CA ALA A 258 12.94 -38.41 -35.77
C ALA A 258 13.24 -37.01 -35.21
N ASP A 259 14.40 -36.43 -35.52
CA ASP A 259 14.75 -35.06 -35.15
C ASP A 259 13.77 -34.04 -35.73
N ALA A 260 13.32 -34.24 -36.98
CA ALA A 260 12.36 -33.35 -37.63
C ALA A 260 10.98 -33.38 -36.94
N GLY A 261 10.48 -34.58 -36.60
CA GLY A 261 9.23 -34.73 -35.83
C GLY A 261 9.32 -34.13 -34.42
N GLN A 262 10.48 -34.24 -33.77
CA GLN A 262 10.70 -33.72 -32.42
C GLN A 262 10.89 -32.20 -32.39
N ALA A 263 11.56 -31.63 -33.40
CA ALA A 263 11.62 -30.18 -33.62
C ALA A 263 10.21 -29.59 -33.85
N ALA A 264 9.38 -30.23 -34.68
CA ALA A 264 7.99 -29.84 -34.89
C ALA A 264 7.15 -29.90 -33.60
N ALA A 265 7.38 -30.89 -32.74
CA ALA A 265 6.72 -31.00 -31.44
C ALA A 265 7.15 -29.90 -30.43
N MET A 266 8.38 -29.38 -30.56
CA MET A 266 8.88 -28.26 -29.74
C MET A 266 8.42 -26.88 -30.23
N GLN A 267 8.09 -26.75 -31.52
CA GLN A 267 7.69 -25.48 -32.16
C GLN A 267 6.67 -24.66 -31.35
N PRO A 268 5.55 -25.23 -30.83
CA PRO A 268 4.54 -24.45 -30.10
C PRO A 268 5.05 -23.92 -28.75
N ALA A 269 5.93 -24.67 -28.08
CA ALA A 269 6.51 -24.26 -26.81
C ALA A 269 7.58 -23.17 -27.00
N LEU A 270 8.33 -23.22 -28.10
CA LEU A 270 9.30 -22.18 -28.50
C LEU A 270 8.58 -20.87 -28.88
N SER A 271 7.60 -20.91 -29.78
CA SER A 271 6.82 -19.72 -30.15
C SER A 271 6.05 -19.14 -28.96
N GLY A 272 5.52 -20.00 -28.08
CA GLY A 272 4.94 -19.56 -26.81
C GLY A 272 5.97 -18.84 -25.93
N LEU A 273 7.18 -19.39 -25.79
CA LEU A 273 8.24 -18.77 -25.00
C LEU A 273 8.67 -17.41 -25.56
N GLU A 274 8.73 -17.25 -26.89
CA GLU A 274 9.03 -15.96 -27.53
C GLU A 274 7.98 -14.90 -27.19
N ILE A 275 6.68 -15.22 -27.31
CA ILE A 275 5.57 -14.32 -26.97
C ILE A 275 5.64 -13.90 -25.49
N TRP A 276 5.77 -14.87 -24.57
CA TRP A 276 5.89 -14.59 -23.14
C TRP A 276 7.19 -13.87 -22.78
N THR A 277 8.26 -14.02 -23.58
CA THR A 277 9.50 -13.25 -23.39
C THR A 277 9.30 -11.80 -23.79
N GLY A 278 8.64 -11.51 -24.92
CA GLY A 278 8.27 -10.14 -25.31
C GLY A 278 7.47 -9.42 -24.23
N GLN A 279 6.37 -10.04 -23.76
CA GLN A 279 5.54 -9.51 -22.67
C GLN A 279 6.30 -9.36 -21.34
N PHE A 280 7.27 -10.24 -21.07
CA PHE A 280 8.09 -10.16 -19.85
C PHE A 280 9.12 -9.02 -19.92
N ILE A 281 9.64 -8.71 -21.11
CA ILE A 281 10.48 -7.55 -21.33
C ILE A 281 9.66 -6.27 -21.14
N GLU A 282 8.51 -6.15 -21.80
CA GLU A 282 7.62 -4.97 -21.75
C GLU A 282 7.21 -4.62 -20.32
N SER A 283 6.50 -5.53 -19.65
CA SER A 283 6.08 -5.36 -18.24
C SER A 283 7.26 -5.30 -17.26
N GLY A 284 8.41 -5.85 -17.64
CA GLY A 284 9.65 -5.80 -16.86
C GLY A 284 10.28 -4.40 -16.87
N VAL A 285 10.42 -3.81 -18.06
CA VAL A 285 10.95 -2.46 -18.28
C VAL A 285 10.09 -1.43 -17.56
N GLU A 286 8.76 -1.54 -17.65
CA GLU A 286 7.83 -0.67 -16.94
C GLU A 286 8.04 -0.74 -15.42
N LEU A 287 7.99 -1.95 -14.83
CA LEU A 287 8.15 -2.14 -13.40
C LEU A 287 9.51 -1.64 -12.88
N THR A 288 10.61 -1.95 -13.58
CA THR A 288 11.94 -1.47 -13.20
C THR A 288 12.03 0.06 -13.27
N ARG A 289 11.42 0.72 -14.27
CA ARG A 289 11.36 2.19 -14.36
C ARG A 289 10.53 2.81 -13.23
N MET A 290 9.40 2.21 -12.86
CA MET A 290 8.62 2.65 -11.69
C MET A 290 9.45 2.58 -10.40
N ARG A 291 10.18 1.47 -10.20
CA ARG A 291 11.02 1.27 -9.03
C ARG A 291 12.23 2.20 -8.98
N LYS A 292 12.89 2.46 -10.12
CA LYS A 292 13.98 3.46 -10.21
C LYS A 292 13.48 4.83 -9.77
N ARG A 293 12.34 5.29 -10.31
CA ARG A 293 11.71 6.57 -9.92
C ARG A 293 11.39 6.64 -8.42
N LEU A 294 10.87 5.55 -7.84
CA LEU A 294 10.61 5.46 -6.41
C LEU A 294 11.90 5.63 -5.58
N ILE A 295 12.96 4.89 -5.92
CA ILE A 295 14.24 4.98 -5.19
C ILE A 295 14.88 6.35 -5.37
N ASP A 296 14.79 6.97 -6.55
CA ASP A 296 15.32 8.32 -6.80
C ASP A 296 14.60 9.39 -5.95
N GLN A 297 13.31 9.21 -5.65
CA GLN A 297 12.56 10.09 -4.74
C GLN A 297 12.87 9.82 -3.27
N LEU A 298 13.11 8.56 -2.89
CA LEU A 298 13.47 8.17 -1.52
C LEU A 298 14.92 8.56 -1.17
N ALA A 299 15.87 8.45 -2.11
CA ALA A 299 17.29 8.66 -1.88
C ALA A 299 17.65 9.99 -1.19
N PRO A 300 17.22 11.18 -1.68
CA PRO A 300 17.57 12.44 -1.02
C PRO A 300 16.97 12.55 0.40
N LEU A 301 15.76 12.01 0.62
CA LEU A 301 15.11 12.00 1.93
C LEU A 301 15.81 11.03 2.89
N PHE A 302 16.21 9.87 2.40
CA PHE A 302 16.98 8.88 3.14
C PHE A 302 18.32 9.45 3.62
N SER A 303 19.08 10.07 2.72
CA SER A 303 20.37 10.69 3.05
C SER A 303 20.21 11.82 4.08
N GLN A 304 19.24 12.73 3.88
CA GLN A 304 18.93 13.81 4.84
C GLN A 304 18.55 13.27 6.23
N ASN A 305 17.70 12.25 6.29
CA ASN A 305 17.30 11.62 7.54
C ASN A 305 18.50 10.92 8.22
N TYR A 306 19.35 10.23 7.46
CA TYR A 306 20.53 9.57 8.02
C TYR A 306 21.52 10.57 8.60
N ASP A 307 21.82 11.65 7.89
CA ASP A 307 22.72 12.72 8.35
C ASP A 307 22.18 13.35 9.65
N ALA A 308 20.87 13.61 9.72
CA ALA A 308 20.20 14.16 10.92
C ALA A 308 20.22 13.19 12.12
N LEU A 309 20.08 11.88 11.89
CA LEU A 309 20.09 10.86 12.94
C LEU A 309 21.50 10.49 13.42
N SER A 310 22.51 10.59 12.56
CA SER A 310 23.91 10.24 12.86
C SER A 310 24.77 11.42 13.32
N GLY A 311 24.30 12.66 13.13
CA GLY A 311 25.07 13.87 13.42
C GLY A 311 26.09 14.21 12.33
N SER A 312 25.77 13.90 11.07
CA SER A 312 26.50 14.31 9.86
C SER A 312 27.99 13.94 9.80
N LYS A 313 28.39 12.84 10.46
CA LYS A 313 29.79 12.35 10.43
C LYS A 313 30.13 11.46 9.24
N GLN A 314 29.12 10.80 8.69
CA GLN A 314 29.19 9.83 7.61
C GLN A 314 27.94 9.99 6.77
N HIS A 315 28.03 9.78 5.46
CA HIS A 315 26.92 9.99 4.55
C HIS A 315 26.40 8.67 3.98
N ALA A 316 25.10 8.40 4.18
CA ALA A 316 24.44 7.24 3.61
C ALA A 316 23.82 7.57 2.25
N SER A 317 23.98 6.68 1.27
CA SER A 317 23.32 6.80 -0.05
C SER A 317 22.49 5.56 -0.41
N LEU A 318 21.51 5.75 -1.29
CA LEU A 318 20.53 4.74 -1.72
C LEU A 318 20.48 4.68 -3.24
N VAL A 319 20.63 3.50 -3.83
CA VAL A 319 20.65 3.31 -5.29
C VAL A 319 19.83 2.08 -5.68
N TYR A 320 19.06 2.17 -6.77
CA TYR A 320 18.38 1.02 -7.38
C TYR A 320 19.33 0.29 -8.33
N LEU A 321 19.41 -1.04 -8.21
CA LEU A 321 20.23 -1.91 -9.05
C LEU A 321 19.33 -2.77 -9.95
N PRO A 322 19.14 -2.42 -11.23
CA PRO A 322 18.40 -3.27 -12.16
C PRO A 322 19.19 -4.55 -12.48
N SER A 323 18.53 -5.54 -13.08
CA SER A 323 19.21 -6.74 -13.61
C SER A 323 20.21 -6.46 -14.75
N PHE A 324 20.07 -5.30 -15.39
CA PHE A 324 20.88 -4.81 -16.51
C PHE A 324 20.60 -3.30 -16.64
N ASP A 325 21.64 -2.48 -16.81
CA ASP A 325 21.54 -1.02 -16.71
C ASP A 325 20.79 -0.41 -17.91
N GLU A 326 20.78 -1.12 -19.04
CA GLU A 326 20.12 -0.74 -20.30
C GLU A 326 18.60 -0.50 -20.16
N VAL A 327 17.92 -0.93 -19.07
CA VAL A 327 16.51 -0.52 -18.80
C VAL A 327 16.38 1.01 -18.62
N LEU A 328 17.42 1.59 -18.04
CA LEU A 328 17.45 2.96 -17.52
C LEU A 328 17.99 3.97 -18.54
N GLU A 329 18.54 3.49 -19.65
CA GLU A 329 19.04 4.31 -20.75
C GLU A 329 17.89 4.88 -21.61
N ASP A 330 18.14 6.06 -22.19
CA ASP A 330 17.24 6.71 -23.13
C ASP A 330 17.33 6.02 -24.51
N GLY A 331 16.24 5.37 -24.93
CA GLY A 331 16.16 4.69 -26.23
C GLY A 331 15.19 3.52 -26.28
N GLU A 332 15.50 2.54 -27.13
CA GLU A 332 14.72 1.31 -27.34
C GLU A 332 15.40 0.09 -26.67
N PRO A 333 15.24 -0.09 -25.34
CA PRO A 333 15.95 -1.13 -24.62
C PRO A 333 15.49 -2.53 -25.05
N HIS A 334 14.24 -2.69 -25.51
CA HIS A 334 13.62 -3.97 -25.87
C HIS A 334 14.51 -4.88 -26.73
N GLN A 335 15.21 -4.31 -27.73
CA GLN A 335 16.08 -5.10 -28.62
C GLN A 335 17.36 -5.59 -27.92
N LEU A 336 17.96 -4.77 -27.06
CA LEU A 336 19.12 -5.16 -26.27
C LEU A 336 18.73 -6.26 -25.28
N ILE A 337 17.64 -6.05 -24.52
CA ILE A 337 17.13 -7.01 -23.53
C ILE A 337 16.82 -8.36 -24.18
N SER A 338 16.19 -8.37 -25.36
CA SER A 338 15.93 -9.58 -26.13
C SER A 338 17.22 -10.37 -26.45
N ARG A 339 18.32 -9.67 -26.80
CA ARG A 339 19.63 -10.30 -26.99
C ARG A 339 20.20 -10.89 -25.69
N HIS A 340 19.99 -10.26 -24.54
CA HIS A 340 20.38 -10.86 -23.25
C HIS A 340 19.62 -12.16 -23.00
N PHE A 341 18.29 -12.19 -23.20
CA PHE A 341 17.48 -13.40 -23.06
C PHE A 341 17.92 -14.52 -24.01
N GLN A 342 18.17 -14.22 -25.29
CA GLN A 342 18.72 -15.20 -26.25
C GLN A 342 20.06 -15.78 -25.77
N ARG A 343 20.94 -14.95 -25.21
CA ARG A 343 22.29 -15.35 -24.76
C ARG A 343 22.28 -16.23 -23.50
N ILE A 344 21.30 -16.03 -22.61
CA ILE A 344 21.15 -16.82 -21.37
C ILE A 344 20.18 -18.00 -21.48
N TYR A 345 19.41 -18.09 -22.57
CA TYR A 345 18.37 -19.11 -22.80
C TYR A 345 18.79 -20.55 -22.40
N PRO A 346 19.98 -21.07 -22.76
CA PRO A 346 20.40 -22.42 -22.34
C PRO A 346 20.44 -22.59 -20.82
N GLY A 347 20.86 -21.55 -20.08
CA GLY A 347 20.90 -21.56 -18.62
C GLY A 347 19.51 -21.40 -17.97
N GLU A 348 18.60 -20.66 -18.61
CA GLU A 348 17.21 -20.53 -18.16
C GLU A 348 16.42 -21.83 -18.33
N VAL A 349 16.60 -22.52 -19.47
CA VAL A 349 15.99 -23.83 -19.75
C VAL A 349 16.53 -24.90 -18.81
N ALA A 350 17.86 -25.02 -18.69
CA ALA A 350 18.49 -26.01 -17.80
C ALA A 350 18.07 -25.87 -16.33
N ARG A 351 17.70 -24.67 -15.89
CA ARG A 351 17.25 -24.37 -14.51
C ARG A 351 15.73 -24.23 -14.38
N GLY A 352 14.97 -24.21 -15.48
CA GLY A 352 13.53 -23.98 -15.49
C GLY A 352 13.09 -22.68 -14.80
N GLN A 353 13.85 -21.59 -14.92
CA GLN A 353 13.57 -20.33 -14.22
C GLN A 353 14.08 -19.10 -14.98
N ASN A 354 13.42 -17.97 -14.77
CA ASN A 354 13.88 -16.68 -15.28
C ASN A 354 15.14 -16.23 -14.52
N LEU A 355 16.23 -15.95 -15.24
CA LEU A 355 17.53 -15.60 -14.65
C LEU A 355 17.79 -14.09 -14.56
N ILE A 356 17.09 -13.26 -15.35
CA ILE A 356 17.13 -11.78 -15.31
C ILE A 356 15.71 -11.21 -15.29
N GLY A 357 15.56 -9.95 -14.84
CA GLY A 357 14.30 -9.20 -14.78
C GLY A 357 13.94 -8.76 -13.35
N PRO A 358 12.83 -8.01 -13.16
CA PRO A 358 12.55 -7.31 -11.89
C PRO A 358 12.47 -8.17 -10.62
N HIS A 359 12.30 -9.49 -10.75
CA HIS A 359 12.37 -10.43 -9.61
C HIS A 359 13.80 -10.71 -9.13
N ARG A 360 14.82 -10.20 -9.84
CA ARG A 360 16.26 -10.28 -9.50
C ARG A 360 16.86 -8.93 -9.11
N ASP A 361 16.33 -7.83 -9.63
CA ASP A 361 16.70 -6.45 -9.28
C ASP A 361 16.80 -6.22 -7.76
N ASP A 362 17.63 -5.28 -7.33
CA ASP A 362 17.92 -5.00 -5.93
C ASP A 362 17.98 -3.49 -5.64
N MET A 363 18.21 -3.14 -4.38
CA MET A 363 18.51 -1.79 -3.93
C MET A 363 19.77 -1.86 -3.07
N ALA A 364 20.78 -1.06 -3.38
CA ALA A 364 22.00 -0.94 -2.59
C ALA A 364 21.91 0.26 -1.65
N MET A 365 22.53 0.10 -0.48
CA MET A 365 22.85 1.21 0.41
C MET A 365 24.36 1.24 0.62
N THR A 366 24.94 2.44 0.60
CA THR A 366 26.35 2.65 0.95
C THR A 366 26.48 3.63 2.09
N LEU A 367 27.59 3.55 2.81
CA LEU A 367 28.01 4.50 3.83
C LEU A 367 29.41 4.98 3.43
N ASP A 368 29.56 6.28 3.21
CA ASP A 368 30.77 6.90 2.65
C ASP A 368 31.28 6.22 1.36
N GLY A 369 30.35 5.74 0.52
CA GLY A 369 30.63 5.03 -0.72
C GLY A 369 30.91 3.52 -0.57
N VAL A 370 31.01 3.00 0.65
CA VAL A 370 31.30 1.58 0.93
C VAL A 370 29.99 0.79 1.13
N PRO A 371 29.83 -0.45 0.60
CA PRO A 371 28.60 -1.24 0.76
C PRO A 371 28.20 -1.47 2.23
N ALA A 372 27.08 -0.91 2.66
CA ALA A 372 26.71 -0.91 4.09
C ALA A 372 26.44 -2.31 4.64
N LYS A 373 25.93 -3.23 3.81
CA LYS A 373 25.68 -4.64 4.19
C LYS A 373 26.91 -5.35 4.75
N GLU A 374 28.11 -5.03 4.27
CA GLU A 374 29.35 -5.72 4.60
C GLU A 374 30.19 -4.98 5.64
N PHE A 375 30.06 -3.65 5.71
CA PHE A 375 30.97 -2.79 6.48
C PHE A 375 30.30 -1.91 7.55
N ALA A 376 28.98 -1.71 7.51
CA ALA A 376 28.29 -0.92 8.53
C ALA A 376 28.09 -1.73 9.83
N SER A 377 28.31 -1.09 10.97
CA SER A 377 28.00 -1.65 12.28
C SER A 377 26.48 -1.86 12.46
N ASN A 378 26.11 -2.68 13.44
CA ASN A 378 24.71 -2.89 13.80
C ASN A 378 23.96 -1.57 14.07
N GLY A 379 24.64 -0.59 14.68
CA GLY A 379 24.06 0.71 14.99
C GLY A 379 23.80 1.57 13.75
N GLU A 380 24.74 1.59 12.81
CA GLU A 380 24.59 2.31 11.53
C GLU A 380 23.50 1.66 10.66
N MET A 381 23.47 0.33 10.54
CA MET A 381 22.42 -0.40 9.81
C MET A 381 21.01 -0.08 10.35
N TRP A 382 20.85 0.02 11.67
CA TRP A 382 19.60 0.44 12.30
C TRP A 382 19.24 1.89 11.99
N THR A 383 20.21 2.81 12.02
CA THR A 383 19.99 4.21 11.65
C THR A 383 19.61 4.36 10.17
N MET A 384 20.18 3.57 9.26
CA MET A 384 19.80 3.51 7.85
C MET A 384 18.37 2.99 7.67
N ALA A 385 18.01 1.89 8.34
CA ALA A 385 16.65 1.36 8.31
C ALA A 385 15.61 2.40 8.79
N LEU A 386 15.89 3.07 9.92
CA LEU A 386 15.06 4.15 10.45
C LEU A 386 14.94 5.32 9.45
N ALA A 387 16.05 5.79 8.91
CA ALA A 387 16.11 6.88 7.92
C ALA A 387 15.27 6.58 6.67
N LEU A 388 15.30 5.33 6.18
CA LEU A 388 14.55 4.90 5.00
C LEU A 388 13.04 4.84 5.26
N LYS A 389 12.63 4.38 6.44
CA LYS A 389 11.21 4.32 6.82
C LYS A 389 10.64 5.72 7.11
N MET A 390 11.45 6.60 7.70
CA MET A 390 11.13 8.03 7.80
C MET A 390 11.04 8.72 6.41
N ALA A 391 11.91 8.35 5.47
CA ALA A 391 11.87 8.86 4.10
C ALA A 391 10.60 8.42 3.36
N LEU A 392 10.20 7.15 3.51
CA LEU A 392 8.93 6.65 3.00
C LEU A 392 7.74 7.42 3.57
N ALA A 393 7.68 7.61 4.89
CA ALA A 393 6.58 8.33 5.52
C ALA A 393 6.48 9.80 5.05
N ALA A 394 7.61 10.50 4.96
CA ALA A 394 7.66 11.86 4.42
C ALA A 394 7.28 11.94 2.93
N LEU A 395 7.60 10.91 2.14
CA LEU A 395 7.21 10.85 0.73
C LEU A 395 5.72 10.53 0.55
N VAL A 396 5.13 9.66 1.37
CA VAL A 396 3.68 9.37 1.38
C VAL A 396 2.87 10.62 1.75
N GLU A 397 3.32 11.36 2.76
CA GLU A 397 2.73 12.64 3.15
C GLU A 397 2.77 13.67 2.02
N ARG A 398 3.90 13.80 1.32
CA ARG A 398 4.03 14.69 0.15
C ARG A 398 3.18 14.25 -1.04
N ALA A 399 3.04 12.95 -1.29
CA ALA A 399 2.32 12.41 -2.44
C ALA A 399 0.80 12.44 -2.26
N THR A 400 0.31 12.24 -1.03
CA THR A 400 -1.13 12.13 -0.73
C THR A 400 -1.72 13.39 -0.07
N GLY A 401 -0.89 14.29 0.45
CA GLY A 401 -1.31 15.40 1.33
C GLY A 401 -1.69 14.97 2.76
N ASN A 402 -1.70 13.66 3.02
CA ASN A 402 -2.10 13.07 4.30
C ASN A 402 -0.91 12.46 5.03
N ALA A 403 -0.70 12.84 6.29
CA ALA A 403 0.30 12.20 7.12
C ALA A 403 -0.06 10.70 7.31
N PRO A 404 0.85 9.75 7.02
CA PRO A 404 0.57 8.34 7.24
C PRO A 404 0.52 8.02 8.73
N MET A 405 -0.35 7.08 9.11
CA MET A 405 -0.32 6.47 10.44
C MET A 405 1.04 5.80 10.67
N VAL A 406 1.65 6.04 11.83
CA VAL A 406 2.89 5.37 12.22
C VAL A 406 2.58 4.19 13.13
N ILE A 407 3.09 3.02 12.78
CA ILE A 407 3.00 1.80 13.58
C ILE A 407 4.41 1.51 14.12
N LEU A 408 4.57 1.32 15.42
CA LEU A 408 5.82 0.92 16.08
C LEU A 408 5.60 -0.48 16.70
N ASP A 409 5.92 -1.54 15.97
CA ASP A 409 5.67 -2.92 16.44
C ASP A 409 6.90 -3.48 17.17
N ASP A 410 6.85 -3.59 18.51
CA ASP A 410 7.87 -4.18 19.40
C ASP A 410 9.32 -3.64 19.24
N VAL A 411 9.47 -2.47 18.60
CA VAL A 411 10.77 -1.87 18.26
C VAL A 411 11.60 -1.49 19.48
N PHE A 412 10.96 -1.06 20.58
CA PHE A 412 11.66 -0.56 21.76
C PHE A 412 12.50 -1.66 22.47
N ALA A 413 12.15 -2.93 22.32
CA ALA A 413 12.89 -4.05 22.91
C ALA A 413 14.31 -4.23 22.34
N GLN A 414 14.59 -3.71 21.14
CA GLN A 414 15.85 -3.94 20.41
C GLN A 414 16.68 -2.67 20.15
N LEU A 415 16.13 -1.49 20.44
CA LEU A 415 16.78 -0.21 20.22
C LEU A 415 17.49 0.32 21.48
N ASP A 416 18.65 0.97 21.29
CA ASP A 416 19.30 1.75 22.34
C ASP A 416 18.58 3.08 22.61
N GLU A 417 18.88 3.71 23.75
CA GLU A 417 18.16 4.89 24.22
C GLU A 417 18.18 6.06 23.22
N THR A 418 19.27 6.22 22.47
CA THR A 418 19.38 7.23 21.42
C THR A 418 18.37 6.98 20.31
N ARG A 419 18.29 5.74 19.79
CA ARG A 419 17.35 5.37 18.72
C ARG A 419 15.90 5.34 19.21
N ARG A 420 15.65 4.90 20.46
CA ARG A 420 14.33 4.95 21.11
C ARG A 420 13.77 6.37 21.16
N ARG A 421 14.60 7.36 21.54
CA ARG A 421 14.23 8.77 21.53
C ARG A 421 13.98 9.28 20.10
N GLN A 422 14.86 8.97 19.15
CA GLN A 422 14.73 9.41 17.75
C GLN A 422 13.44 8.91 17.07
N ILE A 423 13.08 7.64 17.24
CA ILE A 423 11.85 7.08 16.65
C ILE A 423 10.59 7.67 17.30
N LEU A 424 10.63 7.99 18.59
CA LEU A 424 9.54 8.70 19.27
C LEU A 424 9.41 10.16 18.82
N GLU A 425 10.51 10.92 18.75
CA GLU A 425 10.52 12.31 18.27
C GLU A 425 9.95 12.47 16.86
N PHE A 426 10.08 11.42 16.03
CA PHE A 426 9.44 11.30 14.72
C PHE A 426 7.96 10.90 14.84
N ALA A 427 7.64 9.89 15.65
CA ALA A 427 6.29 9.34 15.77
C ALA A 427 5.30 10.31 16.44
N VAL A 428 5.65 10.98 17.54
CA VAL A 428 4.73 11.88 18.28
C VAL A 428 4.27 13.11 17.49
N ARG A 429 4.87 13.38 16.32
CA ARG A 429 4.45 14.44 15.39
C ARG A 429 3.39 13.99 14.40
N ARG A 430 2.80 12.81 14.60
CA ARG A 430 1.83 12.18 13.70
C ARG A 430 0.47 12.09 14.38
N ASP A 431 -0.56 12.44 13.62
CA ASP A 431 -1.95 12.48 14.07
C ASP A 431 -2.43 11.12 14.60
N GLN A 432 -1.88 10.00 14.13
CA GLN A 432 -2.14 8.69 14.72
C GLN A 432 -0.90 7.79 14.79
N VAL A 433 -0.62 7.28 16.00
CA VAL A 433 0.50 6.37 16.29
C VAL A 433 0.00 5.15 17.04
N LEU A 434 0.33 3.96 16.54
CA LEU A 434 0.07 2.69 17.23
C LEU A 434 1.39 2.07 17.68
N ILE A 435 1.54 1.79 18.96
CA ILE A 435 2.74 1.20 19.54
C ILE A 435 2.39 -0.18 20.11
N THR A 436 3.14 -1.23 19.80
CA THR A 436 3.04 -2.51 20.52
C THR A 436 4.21 -2.69 21.49
N ALA A 437 3.93 -3.21 22.67
CA ALA A 437 4.95 -3.45 23.72
C ALA A 437 4.56 -4.64 24.61
N ALA A 438 5.51 -5.23 25.34
CA ALA A 438 5.19 -6.25 26.33
C ALA A 438 4.43 -5.64 27.52
N ALA A 439 4.92 -4.52 28.06
CA ALA A 439 4.26 -3.65 29.01
C ALA A 439 4.36 -2.19 28.56
N ALA A 440 3.40 -1.34 28.97
CA ALA A 440 3.45 0.10 28.68
C ALA A 440 4.71 0.79 29.24
N ALA A 441 5.33 0.24 30.29
CA ALA A 441 6.58 0.73 30.86
C ALA A 441 7.83 0.47 30.00
N ASP A 442 7.73 -0.37 28.95
CA ASP A 442 8.82 -0.57 27.98
C ASP A 442 8.89 0.57 26.95
N VAL A 443 7.82 1.36 26.84
CA VAL A 443 7.73 2.55 25.98
C VAL A 443 8.31 3.74 26.76
N PRO A 444 9.29 4.49 26.21
CA PRO A 444 9.80 5.68 26.88
C PRO A 444 8.69 6.72 27.16
N ASP A 445 8.86 7.49 28.24
CA ASP A 445 7.82 8.43 28.69
C ASP A 445 7.47 9.45 27.60
N LEU A 446 6.16 9.59 27.35
CA LEU A 446 5.62 10.52 26.35
C LEU A 446 5.31 11.90 26.94
N SER A 447 5.31 12.04 28.28
CA SER A 447 5.01 13.30 28.96
C SER A 447 5.97 14.42 28.57
N GLN A 448 7.24 14.07 28.30
CA GLN A 448 8.27 14.99 27.78
C GLN A 448 7.92 15.62 26.42
N TYR A 449 6.99 15.03 25.66
CA TYR A 449 6.48 15.55 24.39
C TYR A 449 5.08 16.16 24.53
N GLY A 450 4.62 16.45 25.76
CA GLY A 450 3.28 16.98 26.03
C GLY A 450 2.14 16.04 25.64
N THR A 451 2.44 14.74 25.47
CA THR A 451 1.52 13.75 24.90
C THR A 451 1.25 12.63 25.91
N HIS A 452 0.01 12.13 25.94
CA HIS A 452 -0.37 10.97 26.74
C HIS A 452 -0.80 9.82 25.82
N ALA A 453 -0.37 8.60 26.13
CA ALA A 453 -0.83 7.41 25.42
C ALA A 453 -2.15 6.89 25.99
N ARG A 454 -3.07 6.51 25.10
CA ARG A 454 -4.14 5.57 25.43
C ARG A 454 -3.54 4.18 25.59
N ILE A 455 -3.73 3.55 26.74
CA ILE A 455 -3.29 2.16 26.96
C ILE A 455 -4.42 1.19 26.60
N VAL A 456 -4.10 0.17 25.80
CA VAL A 456 -4.97 -0.97 25.50
C VAL A 456 -4.29 -2.24 26.03
N ASP A 457 -4.93 -2.90 27.00
CA ASP A 457 -4.50 -4.21 27.50
C ASP A 457 -5.15 -5.35 26.70
N ILE A 458 -4.34 -6.11 25.97
CA ILE A 458 -4.80 -7.25 25.16
C ILE A 458 -5.39 -8.39 26.00
N ALA A 459 -4.94 -8.60 27.24
CA ALA A 459 -5.52 -9.59 28.13
C ALA A 459 -6.90 -9.16 28.65
N ALA A 460 -7.18 -7.86 28.74
CA ALA A 460 -8.53 -7.33 28.97
C ALA A 460 -9.40 -7.46 27.71
N LEU A 461 -8.86 -7.09 26.54
CA LEU A 461 -9.57 -7.13 25.25
C LEU A 461 -10.00 -8.55 24.84
N ARG A 462 -9.14 -9.55 25.05
CA ARG A 462 -9.49 -10.97 24.84
C ARG A 462 -10.63 -11.42 25.75
N ARG A 463 -10.53 -11.15 27.06
CA ARG A 463 -11.62 -11.46 28.01
C ARG A 463 -12.94 -10.78 27.64
N GLN A 464 -12.91 -9.57 27.07
CA GLN A 464 -14.11 -8.91 26.55
C GLN A 464 -14.67 -9.63 25.32
N SER A 465 -13.83 -10.08 24.39
CA SER A 465 -14.24 -10.85 23.20
C SER A 465 -14.83 -12.22 23.60
N ASP A 466 -14.15 -12.95 24.48
CA ASP A 466 -14.58 -14.26 24.99
C ASP A 466 -15.91 -14.14 25.77
N ASN A 467 -16.04 -13.11 26.63
CA ASN A 467 -17.27 -12.84 27.37
C ASN A 467 -18.41 -12.33 26.48
N ALA A 468 -18.12 -11.61 25.39
CA ALA A 468 -19.13 -11.24 24.42
C ALA A 468 -19.69 -12.48 23.73
N GLN A 469 -18.83 -13.42 23.30
CA GLN A 469 -19.26 -14.72 22.77
C GLN A 469 -20.05 -15.56 23.79
N ALA A 470 -19.66 -15.55 25.06
CA ALA A 470 -20.33 -16.32 26.11
C ALA A 470 -21.63 -15.68 26.64
N GLY A 471 -21.76 -14.34 26.54
CA GLY A 471 -22.84 -13.57 27.14
C GLY A 471 -23.91 -13.09 26.15
N GLN A 472 -23.61 -13.00 24.86
CA GLN A 472 -24.55 -12.54 23.85
C GLN A 472 -24.24 -13.10 22.46
N LEU A 473 -25.28 -13.67 21.83
CA LEU A 473 -25.46 -13.46 20.40
C LEU A 473 -25.33 -11.96 20.15
N LEU A 474 -24.34 -11.57 19.34
CA LEU A 474 -24.09 -10.18 18.90
C LEU A 474 -25.43 -9.53 18.58
N THR A 475 -25.79 -8.47 19.31
CA THR A 475 -27.16 -7.95 19.39
C THR A 475 -27.82 -7.92 18.02
N ASP A 476 -28.92 -8.66 17.91
CA ASP A 476 -29.48 -9.09 16.62
C ASP A 476 -29.66 -7.93 15.65
N GLU A 477 -29.94 -6.71 16.10
CA GLU A 477 -30.10 -5.52 15.25
C GLU A 477 -28.93 -5.25 14.28
N THR A 478 -27.66 -5.39 14.67
CA THR A 478 -26.55 -5.02 13.76
C THR A 478 -26.36 -6.09 12.68
N VAL A 479 -26.41 -7.37 13.08
CA VAL A 479 -26.32 -8.52 12.17
C VAL A 479 -27.60 -8.64 11.32
N ALA A 480 -28.77 -8.28 11.86
CA ALA A 480 -30.04 -8.24 11.14
C ALA A 480 -30.11 -7.08 10.16
N ARG A 481 -29.59 -5.88 10.47
CA ARG A 481 -29.46 -4.79 9.48
C ARG A 481 -28.57 -5.21 8.32
N ILE A 482 -27.45 -5.89 8.60
CA ILE A 482 -26.54 -6.42 7.56
C ILE A 482 -27.19 -7.58 6.77
N LYS A 483 -27.99 -8.45 7.41
CA LYS A 483 -28.75 -9.51 6.71
C LYS A 483 -29.91 -8.96 5.88
N ALA A 484 -30.64 -7.96 6.37
CA ALA A 484 -31.74 -7.31 5.66
C ALA A 484 -31.21 -6.57 4.42
N ALA A 485 -30.09 -5.85 4.54
CA ALA A 485 -29.42 -5.22 3.40
C ALA A 485 -28.98 -6.24 2.33
N ARG A 486 -28.54 -7.44 2.72
CA ARG A 486 -28.25 -8.53 1.77
C ARG A 486 -29.53 -9.02 1.06
N GLN A 487 -30.60 -9.27 1.81
CA GLN A 487 -31.86 -9.79 1.26
C GLN A 487 -32.58 -8.81 0.33
N GLN A 488 -32.45 -7.49 0.55
CA GLN A 488 -33.03 -6.49 -0.37
C GLN A 488 -32.27 -6.42 -1.70
N VAL A 489 -30.94 -6.45 -1.68
CA VAL A 489 -30.12 -6.40 -2.90
C VAL A 489 -30.30 -7.67 -3.76
N ASP A 490 -30.41 -8.84 -3.14
CA ASP A 490 -30.67 -10.09 -3.87
C ASP A 490 -32.09 -10.08 -4.50
N ALA A 491 -33.10 -9.57 -3.79
CA ALA A 491 -34.48 -9.48 -4.29
C ALA A 491 -34.68 -8.43 -5.41
N GLU A 492 -33.98 -7.30 -5.35
CA GLU A 492 -34.00 -6.28 -6.41
C GLU A 492 -33.23 -6.74 -7.67
N GLY A 493 -32.22 -7.61 -7.51
CA GLY A 493 -31.52 -8.27 -8.61
C GLY A 493 -32.39 -9.28 -9.37
N GLU A 494 -33.20 -10.07 -8.67
CA GLU A 494 -34.12 -11.05 -9.30
C GLU A 494 -35.37 -10.41 -9.91
N ALA A 495 -35.77 -9.20 -9.48
CA ALA A 495 -36.91 -8.47 -10.06
C ALA A 495 -36.58 -7.69 -11.35
N SER A 496 -35.31 -7.64 -11.76
CA SER A 496 -34.82 -6.89 -12.93
C SER A 496 -34.23 -7.78 -14.04
N ALA A 497 -34.49 -9.10 -13.99
CA ALA A 497 -34.07 -10.10 -14.97
C ALA A 497 -35.29 -10.83 -15.57
#